data_AF-A0A0G0T6L4-F1
#
_entry.id   AF-A0A0G0T6L4-F1
#
_cell.length_a   1.000
_cell.length_b   1.000
_cell.length_c   1.000
_cell.angle_alpha   90.00
_cell.angle_beta   90.00
_cell.angle_gamma   90.00
#
_symmetry.space_group_name_H-M   'P 1'
#
loop_
_entity.id
_entity.type
_entity.pdbx_description
1 polymer ?
#
loop_
_entity_poly.entity_id
_entity_poly.type
_entity_poly.pdbx_seq_one_letter_code
_entity_poly.pdbx_strand_id
1 'polypeptide(L)' 'MNMKPGQKELRPKNLKYHFEGQKINKAGETVYMVIVIKTEELLEWDEATFKKNQSLIEY' A
#
# COMPACT_ATOMS: atom_id res chain seq x y z
N MET A 1 21.78 32.56 -2.36
CA MET A 1 20.96 31.59 -1.59
C MET A 1 20.92 30.30 -2.39
N ASN A 2 21.80 29.35 -2.10
CA ASN A 2 21.88 28.10 -2.87
C ASN A 2 20.89 27.08 -2.29
N MET A 3 19.85 26.79 -3.07
CA MET A 3 18.89 25.73 -2.80
C MET A 3 19.64 24.38 -2.77
N LYS A 4 19.50 23.63 -1.67
CA LYS A 4 20.07 22.28 -1.52
C LYS A 4 19.43 21.34 -2.55
N PRO A 5 20.18 20.70 -3.46
CA PRO A 5 19.63 19.68 -4.32
C PRO A 5 19.55 18.36 -3.55
N GLY A 6 18.39 17.71 -3.59
CA GLY A 6 18.27 16.32 -3.17
C GLY A 6 17.70 16.11 -1.78
N GLN A 7 16.54 16.72 -1.49
CA GLN A 7 15.58 16.04 -0.63
C GLN A 7 15.04 14.85 -1.44
N LYS A 8 15.80 13.75 -1.49
CA LYS A 8 15.28 12.46 -1.95
C LYS A 8 14.10 12.18 -1.05
N GLU A 9 12.89 12.33 -1.56
CA GLU A 9 11.72 11.85 -0.87
C GLU A 9 12.04 10.43 -0.42
N LEU A 10 11.96 10.19 0.90
CA LEU A 10 12.06 8.88 1.52
C LEU A 10 10.83 8.05 1.13
N ARG A 11 10.49 7.98 -0.16
CA ARG A 11 9.57 6.98 -0.66
C ARG A 11 10.31 5.64 -0.53
N PRO A 12 9.71 4.63 0.12
CA PRO A 12 10.31 3.31 0.17
C PRO A 12 10.67 2.90 -1.25
N LYS A 13 11.95 2.62 -1.53
CA LYS A 13 12.40 2.21 -2.87
C LYS A 13 11.77 0.91 -3.37
N ASN A 14 10.98 0.24 -2.53
CA ASN A 14 10.42 -1.10 -2.74
C ASN A 14 8.91 -1.14 -2.45
N LEU A 15 8.16 -0.11 -2.83
CA LEU A 15 6.70 -0.20 -2.86
C LEU A 15 6.30 -1.31 -3.84
N LYS A 16 5.48 -2.25 -3.37
CA LYS A 16 5.01 -3.40 -4.15
C LYS A 16 3.51 -3.34 -4.44
N TYR A 17 2.78 -2.61 -3.60
CA TYR A 17 1.33 -2.57 -3.62
C TYR A 17 0.85 -1.12 -3.59
N HIS A 18 -0.31 -0.84 -4.17
CA HIS A 18 -1.04 0.43 -4.07
C HIS A 18 -2.34 0.18 -3.29
N PHE A 19 -2.66 1.04 -2.33
CA PHE A 19 -3.89 0.91 -1.55
C PHE A 19 -5.08 1.45 -2.34
N GLU A 20 -6.05 0.59 -2.65
CA GLU A 20 -7.29 1.00 -3.34
C GLU A 20 -8.39 1.37 -2.36
N GLY A 21 -8.47 0.71 -1.21
CA GLY A 21 -9.50 0.97 -0.22
C GLY A 21 -9.79 -0.20 0.70
N GLN A 22 -10.92 -0.13 1.41
CA GLN A 22 -11.38 -1.19 2.29
C GLN A 22 -12.88 -1.41 2.13
N LYS A 23 -13.34 -2.65 2.33
CA LYS A 23 -14.75 -3.01 2.35
C LYS A 23 -15.05 -3.95 3.52
N ILE A 24 -16.31 -3.99 3.93
CA ILE A 24 -16.80 -4.95 4.92
C ILE A 24 -17.35 -6.16 4.19
N ASN A 25 -16.85 -7.36 4.52
CA ASN A 25 -17.34 -8.60 3.94
C ASN A 25 -18.70 -9.01 4.56
N LYS A 26 -19.29 -10.10 4.05
CA LYS A 26 -20.58 -10.61 4.56
C LYS A 26 -20.53 -11.11 6.00
N ALA A 27 -19.34 -11.40 6.53
CA ALA A 27 -19.12 -11.81 7.91
C ALA A 27 -18.91 -10.61 8.87
N GLY A 28 -18.93 -9.37 8.35
CA GLY A 28 -18.69 -8.16 9.13
C GLY A 28 -17.21 -7.82 9.32
N GLU A 29 -16.30 -8.50 8.63
CA GLU A 29 -14.86 -8.29 8.74
C GLU A 29 -14.38 -7.26 7.72
N THR A 30 -13.38 -6.47 8.10
CA THR A 30 -12.74 -5.50 7.20
C THR A 30 -11.75 -6.21 6.29
N VAL A 31 -11.93 -6.01 4.98
CA VAL A 31 -11.04 -6.48 3.92
C VAL A 31 -10.40 -5.28 3.25
N TYR A 32 -9.09 -5.28 3.18
CA TYR A 32 -8.27 -4.26 2.54
C TYR A 32 -8.01 -4.67 1.09
N MET A 33 -8.34 -3.78 0.16
CA MET A 33 -8.10 -3.95 -1.27
C MET A 33 -6.82 -3.24 -1.65
N VAL A 34 -5.88 -3.98 -2.22
CA VAL A 34 -4.59 -3.46 -2.67
C VAL A 34 -4.29 -3.96 -4.08
N ILE A 35 -3.68 -3.13 -4.91
CA ILE A 35 -3.26 -3.50 -6.27
C ILE A 35 -1.76 -3.79 -6.27
N VAL A 36 -1.34 -4.90 -6.85
CA VAL A 36 0.08 -5.17 -7.11
C VAL A 36 0.57 -4.22 -8.20
N ILE A 37 1.50 -3.31 -7.88
CA ILE A 37 1.94 -2.26 -8.81
C ILE A 37 2.48 -2.83 -10.14
N LYS A 38 3.15 -3.98 -10.08
CA LYS A 38 3.80 -4.58 -11.27
C LYS A 38 2.82 -5.31 -12.19
N THR A 39 1.78 -5.93 -11.64
CA THR A 39 0.87 -6.81 -12.38
C THR A 39 -0.54 -6.28 -12.47
N GLU A 40 -0.83 -5.17 -11.78
CA GLU A 40 -2.15 -4.54 -11.67
C GLU A 40 -3.23 -5.49 -11.12
N GLU A 41 -2.80 -6.55 -10.42
CA GLU A 41 -3.70 -7.52 -9.82
C GLU A 41 -4.28 -6.98 -8.52
N LEU A 42 -5.60 -7.04 -8.37
CA LEU A 42 -6.30 -6.70 -7.13
C LEU A 42 -6.21 -7.87 -6.14
N LEU A 43 -5.65 -7.59 -4.97
CA LEU A 43 -5.61 -8.51 -3.84
C LEU A 43 -6.55 -8.02 -2.73
N GLU A 44 -7.17 -8.99 -2.08
CA GLU A 44 -8.03 -8.79 -0.92
C GLU A 44 -7.34 -9.37 0.31
N TRP A 45 -7.00 -8.51 1.27
CA TRP A 45 -6.29 -8.90 2.49
C TRP A 45 -7.13 -8.68 3.73
N ASP A 46 -7.01 -9.60 4.67
CA ASP A 46 -7.43 -9.37 6.04
C ASP A 46 -6.53 -8.33 6.72
N GLU A 47 -6.97 -7.83 7.87
CA GLU A 47 -6.25 -6.81 8.62
C GLU A 47 -4.82 -7.24 9.02
N ALA A 48 -4.60 -8.50 9.38
CA ALA A 48 -3.29 -8.97 9.81
C ALA A 48 -2.32 -9.03 8.63
N THR A 49 -2.79 -9.47 7.46
CA THR A 49 -1.99 -9.46 6.23
C THR A 49 -1.69 -8.03 5.78
N PHE A 50 -2.66 -7.11 5.84
CA PHE A 50 -2.46 -5.70 5.51
C PHE A 50 -1.41 -5.04 6.41
N LYS A 51 -1.55 -5.18 7.74
CA LYS A 51 -0.60 -4.62 8.72
C LYS A 51 0.83 -5.17 8.54
N LYS A 52 0.98 -6.46 8.23
CA LYS A 52 2.30 -7.06 7.94
C LYS A 52 2.98 -6.48 6.71
N ASN A 53 2.21 -6.03 5.72
CA ASN A 53 2.72 -5.53 4.45
C ASN A 53 2.70 -3.99 4.35
N GLN A 54 2.29 -3.28 5.40
CA GLN A 54 2.05 -1.84 5.40
C GLN A 54 3.23 -1.01 4.86
N SER A 55 4.47 -1.41 5.16
CA SER A 55 5.68 -0.72 4.70
C SER A 55 5.95 -0.85 3.19
N LEU A 56 5.21 -1.72 2.50
CA LEU A 56 5.32 -2.01 1.06
C LEU A 56 4.14 -1.43 0.27
N ILE A 57 3.19 -0.78 0.94
CA ILE A 57 1.96 -0.24 0.35
C ILE A 57 2.15 1.26 0.12
N GLU A 58 1.85 1.70 -1.09
CA GLU A 58 1.68 3.11 -1.45
C GLU A 58 0.25 3.54 -1.12
N TYR A 59 0.11 4.72 -0.51
CA TYR A 59 -1.16 5.32 -0.11
C TYR A 59 -1.48 6.56 -0.95
#